data_AF-A0A800JCZ4-F1
#
_entry.id   AF-A0A800JCZ4-F1
#
_cell.length_a   1.000
_cell.length_b   1.000
_cell.length_c   1.000
_cell.angle_alpha   90.00
_cell.angle_beta   90.00
_cell.angle_gamma   90.00
#
_symmetry.space_group_name_H-M   'P 1'
#
loop_
_entity.id
_entity.type
_entity.pdbx_description
1 polymer ?
#
loop_
_entity_poly.entity_id
_entity_poly.type
_entity_poly.pdbx_seq_one_letter_code
_entity_poly.pdbx_strand_id
1 'polypeptide(L)'
;IPSDQRKVISDLLTESIQYSLDHRPEAVAHALQYARDMGMELADQFVGMYVNHWTLDYGDQGRETIRRFLGQAHEAGLIDHRPELEFVE
;
A
#
# COMPACT_ATOMS: atom_id res chain seq x y z
N ILE A 1 18.71 -3.73 -0.68
CA ILE A 1 18.34 -4.20 -2.04
C ILE A 1 18.87 -3.14 -3.01
N PRO A 2 19.69 -3.51 -4.00
CA PRO A 2 20.13 -2.60 -5.06
C PRO A 2 18.97 -1.79 -5.69
N SER A 3 19.22 -0.55 -6.14
CA SER A 3 18.16 0.35 -6.62
C SER A 3 17.39 -0.22 -7.82
N ASP A 4 18.10 -0.82 -8.77
CA ASP A 4 17.55 -1.54 -9.91
C ASP A 4 16.62 -2.69 -9.48
N GLN A 5 17.03 -3.48 -8.48
CA GLN A 5 16.21 -4.56 -7.95
C GLN A 5 14.97 -4.05 -7.20
N ARG A 6 15.08 -2.92 -6.48
CA ARG A 6 13.92 -2.28 -5.82
C ARG A 6 12.87 -1.86 -6.84
N LYS A 7 13.29 -1.28 -7.97
CA LYS A 7 12.37 -0.88 -9.04
C LYS A 7 11.65 -2.07 -9.65
N VAL A 8 12.38 -3.13 -10.00
CA VAL A 8 11.78 -4.35 -10.55
C VAL A 8 10.74 -4.94 -9.60
N ILE A 9 11.05 -5.03 -8.31
CA ILE A 9 10.10 -5.54 -7.31
C ILE A 9 8.88 -4.61 -7.20
N SER A 10 9.09 -3.29 -7.15
CA SER A 10 7.99 -2.31 -7.08
C SER A 10 7.05 -2.46 -8.28
N ASP A 11 7.59 -2.58 -9.49
CA ASP A 11 6.80 -2.72 -10.71
C ASP A 11 5.98 -3.99 -10.72
N LEU A 12 6.58 -5.12 -10.33
CA LEU A 12 5.88 -6.41 -10.24
C LEU A 12 4.73 -6.35 -9.21
N LEU A 13 4.93 -5.66 -8.08
CA LEU A 13 3.88 -5.47 -7.09
C LEU A 13 2.76 -4.58 -7.63
N THR A 14 3.09 -3.47 -8.30
CA THR A 14 2.11 -2.59 -8.93
C THR A 14 1.28 -3.35 -9.97
N GLU A 15 1.92 -4.14 -10.84
CA GLU A 15 1.24 -4.99 -11.83
C GLU A 15 0.30 -6.01 -11.16
N SER A 16 0.76 -6.65 -10.08
CA SER A 16 -0.05 -7.63 -9.34
C SER A 16 -1.28 -7.00 -8.66
N ILE A 17 -1.13 -5.79 -8.11
CA ILE A 17 -2.24 -5.04 -7.50
C ILE A 17 -3.22 -4.60 -8.59
N GLN A 18 -2.72 -4.08 -9.71
CA GLN A 18 -3.55 -3.67 -10.85
C GLN A 18 -4.37 -4.84 -11.38
N TYR A 19 -3.74 -6.00 -11.58
CA TYR A 19 -4.43 -7.20 -12.02
C TYR A 19 -5.56 -7.60 -11.05
N SER A 20 -5.32 -7.49 -9.74
CA SER A 20 -6.32 -7.81 -8.72
C SER A 20 -7.50 -6.83 -8.71
N LEU A 21 -7.24 -5.55 -9.02
CA LEU A 21 -8.27 -4.52 -9.14
C LEU A 21 -9.12 -4.72 -10.41
N ASP A 22 -8.49 -5.10 -11.52
CA ASP A 22 -9.17 -5.38 -12.79
C ASP A 22 -10.00 -6.67 -12.74
N HIS A 23 -9.62 -7.63 -11.89
CA HIS A 23 -10.28 -8.93 -11.69
C HIS A 23 -10.81 -9.07 -10.26
N ARG A 24 -11.50 -8.04 -9.79
CA ARG A 24 -11.90 -7.90 -8.39
C ARG A 24 -12.72 -9.06 -7.83
N PRO A 25 -13.75 -9.59 -8.52
CA PRO A 25 -14.51 -10.73 -7.99
C PRO A 25 -13.64 -11.97 -7.74
N GLU A 26 -12.74 -12.28 -8.66
CA GLU A 26 -11.81 -13.41 -8.57
C GLU A 26 -10.76 -13.18 -7.48
N ALA A 27 -10.23 -11.96 -7.38
CA ALA A 27 -9.27 -11.58 -6.36
C ALA A 27 -9.88 -11.67 -4.94
N VAL A 28 -11.11 -11.20 -4.76
CA VAL A 28 -11.82 -11.29 -3.46
C VAL A 28 -12.14 -12.75 -3.14
N ALA A 29 -12.60 -13.54 -4.11
CA ALA A 29 -12.85 -14.97 -3.91
C ALA A 29 -11.57 -15.72 -3.49
N HIS A 30 -10.43 -15.38 -4.10
CA HIS A 30 -9.14 -15.88 -3.66
C HIS A 30 -8.78 -15.43 -2.24
N ALA A 31 -9.02 -14.16 -1.89
CA ALA A 31 -8.70 -13.60 -0.58
C ALA A 31 -9.56 -14.18 0.56
N LEU A 32 -10.79 -14.61 0.28
CA LEU A 32 -11.73 -15.14 1.28
C LEU A 32 -11.19 -16.32 2.09
N GLN A 33 -10.31 -17.14 1.52
CA GLN A 33 -9.69 -18.25 2.25
C GLN A 33 -8.84 -17.79 3.45
N TYR A 34 -8.42 -16.52 3.46
CA TYR A 34 -7.67 -15.88 4.53
C TYR A 34 -8.55 -15.01 5.43
N ALA A 35 -9.81 -14.80 5.05
CA ALA A 35 -10.76 -14.02 5.83
C ALA A 35 -11.34 -14.87 6.96
N ARG A 36 -11.29 -14.36 8.20
CA ARG A 36 -11.84 -15.04 9.38
C ARG A 36 -13.36 -14.90 9.39
N ASP A 37 -14.05 -15.90 8.85
CA ASP A 37 -15.52 -16.02 8.81
C ASP A 37 -16.23 -14.77 8.26
N MET A 38 -15.66 -14.16 7.22
CA MET A 38 -16.22 -12.99 6.55
C MET A 38 -17.00 -13.43 5.31
N GLY A 39 -18.25 -12.98 5.16
CA GLY A 39 -19.00 -13.17 3.91
C GLY A 39 -18.38 -12.38 2.75
N MET A 40 -18.64 -12.82 1.51
CA MET A 40 -18.07 -12.23 0.29
C MET A 40 -18.26 -10.72 0.19
N GLU A 41 -19.47 -10.21 0.48
CA GLU A 41 -19.77 -8.78 0.38
C GLU A 41 -18.99 -7.94 1.40
N LEU A 42 -18.87 -8.42 2.63
CA LEU A 42 -18.11 -7.74 3.68
C LEU A 42 -16.61 -7.79 3.39
N ALA A 43 -16.12 -8.90 2.84
CA ALA A 43 -14.73 -9.04 2.41
C ALA A 43 -14.41 -8.10 1.25
N ASP A 44 -15.29 -7.99 0.26
CA ASP A 44 -15.12 -7.05 -0.85
C ASP A 44 -15.03 -5.59 -0.36
N GLN A 45 -15.94 -5.20 0.54
CA GLN A 45 -15.90 -3.86 1.16
C GLN A 45 -14.60 -3.63 1.93
N PHE A 46 -14.23 -4.58 2.79
CA PHE A 46 -13.02 -4.47 3.62
C PHE A 46 -11.76 -4.37 2.75
N VAL A 47 -11.63 -5.21 1.73
CA VAL A 47 -10.52 -5.15 0.77
C VAL A 47 -10.50 -3.81 0.05
N GLY A 48 -11.66 -3.29 -0.38
CA GLY A 48 -11.77 -1.99 -1.04
C GLY A 48 -11.29 -0.79 -0.21
N MET A 49 -11.37 -0.88 1.12
CA MET A 49 -10.86 0.19 2.01
C MET A 49 -9.34 0.36 1.92
N TYR A 50 -8.60 -0.72 1.63
CA TYR A 50 -7.13 -0.74 1.69
C TYR A 50 -6.44 -1.04 0.35
N VAL A 51 -7.18 -1.60 -0.62
CA VAL A 51 -6.68 -1.91 -1.97
C VAL A 51 -7.43 -1.06 -2.99
N ASN A 52 -6.81 0.03 -3.40
CA ASN A 52 -7.35 1.01 -4.34
C ASN A 52 -6.21 1.77 -5.04
N HIS A 53 -6.53 2.88 -5.72
CA HIS A 53 -5.54 3.68 -6.45
C HIS A 53 -4.37 4.18 -5.58
N TRP A 54 -4.59 4.47 -4.29
CA TRP A 54 -3.51 4.85 -3.38
C TRP A 54 -2.53 3.70 -3.12
N THR A 55 -2.97 2.46 -3.27
CA THR A 55 -2.13 1.26 -3.14
C THR A 55 -1.26 1.04 -4.37
N LEU A 56 -1.72 1.48 -5.55
CA LEU A 56 -0.94 1.42 -6.80
C LEU A 56 0.17 2.45 -6.80
N ASP A 57 -0.18 3.71 -6.53
CA ASP A 57 0.75 4.79 -6.31
C ASP A 57 0.06 5.85 -5.45
N TYR A 58 0.64 6.11 -4.28
CA TYR A 58 0.14 7.14 -3.40
C TYR A 58 0.50 8.57 -3.87
N GLY A 59 1.34 8.67 -4.90
CA GLY A 59 1.69 9.91 -5.58
C GLY A 59 2.38 10.92 -4.66
N ASP A 60 2.51 12.15 -5.15
CA ASP A 60 3.21 13.20 -4.41
C ASP A 60 2.48 13.60 -3.12
N GLN A 61 1.14 13.52 -3.13
CA GLN A 61 0.33 13.78 -1.94
C GLN A 61 0.57 12.73 -0.84
N GLY A 62 0.70 11.45 -1.22
CA GLY A 62 1.07 10.39 -0.29
C GLY A 62 2.49 10.54 0.24
N ARG A 63 3.46 10.84 -0.63
CA ARG A 63 4.86 11.12 -0.25
C ARG A 63 4.92 12.26 0.76
N GLU A 64 4.16 13.33 0.52
CA GLU A 64 4.08 14.48 1.44
C GLU A 64 3.40 14.14 2.77
N THR A 65 2.36 13.30 2.74
CA THR A 65 1.70 12.82 3.95
C THR A 65 2.67 12.04 4.84
N ILE A 66 3.49 11.16 4.27
CA ILE A 66 4.52 10.40 5.00
C ILE A 66 5.57 11.35 5.60
N ARG A 67 6.06 12.33 4.82
CA ARG A 67 7.02 13.35 5.31
C ARG A 67 6.47 14.11 6.51
N ARG A 68 5.20 14.54 6.45
CA ARG A 68 4.54 15.28 7.53
C ARG A 68 4.33 14.42 8.77
N PHE A 69 3.78 13.22 8.58
CA PHE A 69 3.48 12.30 9.68
C PHE A 69 4.73 11.98 10.50
N LEU A 70 5.83 11.62 9.83
CA LEU A 70 7.09 11.33 10.50
C LEU A 70 7.79 12.59 11.04
N GLY A 71 7.64 13.74 10.38
CA GLY A 71 8.10 15.03 10.89
C GLY A 71 7.42 15.41 12.21
N GLN A 72 6.08 15.29 12.27
CA GLN A 72 5.30 15.56 13.48
C GLN A 72 5.62 14.58 14.61
N ALA A 73 5.87 13.30 14.29
CA ALA A 73 6.30 12.34 15.29
C ALA A 73 7.65 12.72 15.92
N HIS A 74 8.59 13.23 15.12
CA HIS A 74 9.88 13.71 15.63
C HIS A 74 9.72 14.99 16.46
N GLU A 75 8.93 15.96 15.98
CA GLU A 75 8.63 17.20 16.72
C GLU A 75 7.96 16.92 18.07
N ALA A 76 7.13 15.88 18.15
CA ALA A 76 6.48 15.43 19.38
C ALA A 76 7.38 14.57 20.28
N GLY A 77 8.63 14.27 19.88
CA GLY A 77 9.55 13.42 20.63
C GLY A 77 9.17 11.94 20.67
N LEU A 78 8.32 11.47 19.75
CA LEU A 78 7.93 10.06 19.63
C LEU A 78 8.98 9.21 18.91
N ILE A 79 9.85 9.86 18.12
CA ILE A 79 11.00 9.25 17.46
C ILE A 79 12.24 10.15 17.60
N ASP A 80 13.40 9.52 17.81
CA ASP A 80 14.64 10.24 18.15
C ASP A 80 15.19 11.11 17.00
N HIS A 81 14.92 10.73 15.75
CA HIS A 81 15.41 11.43 14.57
C HIS A 81 14.33 11.54 13.50
N ARG A 82 14.41 12.62 12.71
CA ARG A 82 13.64 12.74 11.48
C ARG A 82 14.26 11.85 10.41
N PRO A 83 13.54 10.84 9.88
CA PRO A 83 14.10 9.95 8.88
C PRO A 83 14.27 10.66 7.53
N GLU A 84 15.39 10.39 6.85
CA GLU A 84 15.55 10.70 5.43
C GLU A 84 14.78 9.68 4.60
N LEU A 85 13.80 10.14 3.83
CA LEU A 85 12.94 9.28 3.05
C LEU A 85 13.46 9.15 1.62
N GLU A 86 13.67 7.90 1.20
CA GLU A 86 13.94 7.52 -0.18
C GLU A 86 12.69 6.83 -0.75
N PHE A 87 12.26 7.27 -1.93
CA PHE A 87 11.15 6.65 -2.66
C PHE A 87 11.71 5.93 -3.89
N VAL A 88 11.07 4.82 -4.26
CA VAL A 88 11.41 4.10 -5.49
C VAL A 88 10.72 4.80 -6.65
N GLU A 89 11.48 5.13 -7.70
CA GLU A 89 11.03 5.78 -8.95
C GLU A 89 11.13 4.86 -10.14
#